data_AF-A0A821JVC8-F1
#
_entry.id   AF-A0A821JVC8-F1
#
_cell.length_a   1.000
_cell.length_b   1.000
_cell.length_c   1.000
_cell.angle_alpha   90.00
_cell.angle_beta   90.00
_cell.angle_gamma   90.00
#
_symmetry.space_group_name_H-M   'P 1'
#
loop_
_entity.id
_entity.type
_entity.pdbx_description
1 polymer ?
#
loop_
_entity_poly.entity_id
_entity_poly.type
_entity_poly.pdbx_seq_one_letter_code
_entity_poly.pdbx_strand_id
1 'polypeptide(L)' 'MKHTDLCERPTIDPDSIATFILTSGTTGEPKIAMISHENLLATAKGHILRLGKANIKAPLTDRHCS' A
#
# COMPACT_ATOMS: atom_id res chain seq x y z
N MET A 1 -10.26 -29.45 0.13
CA MET A 1 -11.21 -28.42 -0.37
C MET A 1 -10.59 -27.79 -1.61
N LYS A 2 -11.22 -27.98 -2.78
CA LYS A 2 -10.75 -27.39 -4.05
C LYS A 2 -11.45 -26.04 -4.21
N HIS A 3 -10.76 -24.94 -3.94
CA HIS A 3 -11.26 -23.61 -4.29
C HIS A 3 -11.00 -23.39 -5.78
N THR A 4 -11.94 -23.76 -6.62
CA THR A 4 -11.91 -23.51 -8.07
C THR A 4 -12.93 -22.44 -8.48
N ASP A 5 -13.17 -21.46 -7.61
CA ASP A 5 -13.91 -20.23 -7.94
C ASP A 5 -12.91 -19.13 -8.34
N LEU A 6 -12.03 -19.43 -9.30
CA LEU A 6 -11.07 -18.46 -9.80
C LEU A 6 -11.78 -17.55 -10.80
N CYS A 7 -12.35 -16.45 -10.31
CA CYS A 7 -12.68 -15.31 -11.15
C CYS A 7 -11.41 -14.83 -11.86
N GLU A 8 -11.50 -14.55 -13.16
CA GLU A 8 -10.40 -14.00 -13.93
C GLU A 8 -9.97 -12.67 -13.31
N ARG A 9 -8.65 -12.47 -13.14
CA ARG A 9 -8.15 -11.21 -12.59
C ARG A 9 -8.48 -10.07 -13.55
N PRO A 10 -9.12 -8.99 -13.07
CA PRO A 10 -9.41 -7.87 -13.94
C PRO A 10 -8.11 -7.22 -14.42
N THR A 11 -8.13 -6.75 -15.66
CA THR A 11 -7.10 -5.83 -16.15
C THR A 11 -7.39 -4.47 -15.53
N ILE A 12 -6.41 -3.89 -14.82
CA ILE A 12 -6.54 -2.62 -14.12
C ILE A 12 -5.57 -1.61 -14.74
N ASP A 13 -6.05 -0.40 -14.97
CA ASP A 13 -5.21 0.73 -15.35
C ASP A 13 -4.33 1.15 -14.15
N PRO A 14 -2.99 1.17 -14.27
CA PRO A 14 -2.10 1.58 -13.18
C PRO A 14 -2.42 2.96 -12.57
N ASP A 15 -2.98 3.87 -13.38
CA ASP A 15 -3.37 5.22 -12.96
C ASP A 15 -4.74 5.27 -12.26
N SER A 16 -5.51 4.19 -12.28
CA SER A 16 -6.79 4.15 -11.57
C SER A 16 -6.58 4.22 -10.06
N ILE A 17 -7.49 4.90 -9.36
CA ILE A 17 -7.44 5.08 -7.90
C ILE A 17 -7.59 3.71 -7.21
N ALA A 18 -6.61 3.37 -6.38
CA ALA A 18 -6.62 2.19 -5.54
C ALA A 18 -7.20 2.47 -4.15
N THR A 19 -6.94 3.66 -3.59
CA THR A 19 -7.46 4.04 -2.26
C THR A 19 -7.48 5.54 -2.04
N PHE A 20 -8.27 5.96 -1.05
CA PHE A 20 -8.32 7.31 -0.51
C PHE A 20 -7.73 7.32 0.91
N ILE A 21 -6.78 8.21 1.17
CA ILE A 21 -6.24 8.42 2.51
C ILE A 21 -6.83 9.73 3.05
N LEU A 22 -7.62 9.62 4.11
CA LEU A 22 -8.17 10.76 4.82
C LEU A 22 -7.19 11.23 5.89
N THR A 23 -7.04 12.54 5.99
CA THR A 23 -6.22 13.17 7.02
C THR A 23 -7.08 14.08 7.88
N SER A 24 -6.81 14.13 9.18
CA SER A 24 -7.63 14.85 10.16
C SER A 24 -7.67 16.36 9.95
N GLY A 25 -6.74 16.93 9.17
CA GLY A 25 -6.74 18.34 8.79
C GLY A 25 -6.78 19.29 10.00
N THR A 26 -5.63 19.63 10.60
CA THR A 26 -5.60 20.50 11.80
C THR A 26 -6.05 21.95 11.56
N THR A 27 -6.35 22.34 10.31
CA THR A 27 -6.62 23.72 9.89
C THR A 27 -7.97 23.89 9.17
N GLY A 28 -8.85 22.88 9.19
CA GLY A 28 -10.15 22.94 8.53
C GLY A 28 -10.68 21.56 8.14
N GLU A 29 -11.44 21.50 7.04
CA GLU A 29 -12.05 20.26 6.56
C GLU A 29 -11.01 19.17 6.23
N PRO A 30 -11.30 17.88 6.53
CA PRO A 30 -10.45 16.75 6.19
C PRO A 30 -10.08 16.71 4.71
N LYS A 31 -8.80 16.49 4.42
CA LYS A 31 -8.30 16.35 3.05
C LYS A 31 -8.20 14.88 2.67
N ILE A 32 -8.52 14.60 1.41
CA ILE A 32 -8.41 13.26 0.81
C ILE A 32 -7.21 13.24 -0.14
N ALA A 33 -6.28 12.33 0.09
CA ALA A 33 -5.26 11.97 -0.88
C ALA A 33 -5.73 10.78 -1.71
N MET A 34 -5.80 10.96 -3.03
CA MET A 34 -6.12 9.90 -3.99
C MET A 34 -4.83 9.16 -4.35
N ILE A 35 -4.79 7.86 -4.14
CA ILE A 35 -3.60 7.03 -4.37
C ILE A 35 -3.90 6.04 -5.48
N SER A 36 -3.15 6.08 -6.58
CA SER A 36 -3.26 5.09 -7.66
C SER A 36 -2.59 3.76 -7.31
N HIS A 37 -2.86 2.72 -8.10
CA HIS A 37 -2.16 1.44 -7.98
C HIS A 37 -0.65 1.60 -8.19
N GLU A 38 -0.24 2.41 -9.16
CA GLU A 38 1.18 2.66 -9.41
C GLU A 38 1.87 3.37 -8.23
N ASN A 39 1.23 4.38 -7.63
CA ASN A 39 1.79 5.10 -6.47
C ASN A 39 2.06 4.15 -5.28
N LEU A 40 1.12 3.24 -5.03
CA LEU A 40 1.23 2.25 -3.96
C LEU A 40 2.40 1.29 -4.23
N LEU A 41 2.51 0.78 -5.46
CA LEU A 41 3.59 -0.13 -5.85
C LEU A 41 4.97 0.55 -5.85
N ALA A 42 5.05 1.82 -6.26
CA ALA A 42 6.29 2.58 -6.20
C ALA A 42 6.81 2.69 -4.75
N THR A 43 5.91 2.96 -3.80
CA THR A 43 6.23 2.99 -2.37
C THR A 43 6.72 1.63 -1.88
N ALA A 44 6.00 0.55 -2.19
CA ALA A 44 6.37 -0.81 -1.80
C ALA A 44 7.75 -1.22 -2.34
N LYS A 45 8.02 -0.93 -3.63
CA LYS A 45 9.32 -1.19 -4.28
C LYS A 45 10.45 -0.46 -3.54
N GLY A 46 10.27 0.83 -3.24
CA GLY A 46 11.26 1.63 -2.50
C GLY A 46 11.53 1.07 -1.10
N HIS A 47 10.50 0.61 -0.40
CA HIS A 47 10.63 -0.03 0.91
C HIS A 47 11.41 -1.36 0.84
N ILE A 48 11.08 -2.23 -0.11
CA ILE A 48 11.78 -3.52 -0.31
C ILE A 48 13.27 -3.29 -0.56
N LEU A 49 13.61 -2.35 -1.46
CA LEU A 49 15.01 -2.01 -1.76
C LEU A 49 15.75 -1.51 -0.52
N ARG A 50 15.10 -0.67 0.30
CA ARG A 50 15.72 -0.12 1.51
C ARG A 50 15.91 -1.18 2.59
N LEU A 51 14.94 -2.06 2.80
CA LEU A 51 15.05 -3.15 3.77
C LEU A 51 16.11 -4.18 3.35
N GLY A 52 16.17 -4.51 2.06
CA GLY A 52 17.20 -5.38 1.51
C GLY A 52 18.61 -4.82 1.71
N LYS A 53 18.80 -3.52 1.48
CA LYS A 53 20.09 -2.83 1.73
C LYS A 53 20.47 -2.75 3.21
N ALA A 54 19.47 -2.62 4.09
CA ALA A 54 19.70 -2.53 5.53
C ALA A 54 19.92 -3.90 6.21
N ASN A 55 19.89 -5.02 5.46
CA ASN A 55 20.00 -6.39 5.96
C ASN A 55 19.04 -6.68 7.16
N ILE A 56 17.89 -6.01 7.20
CA ILE A 56 16.89 -6.20 8.24
C ILE A 56 16.13 -7.48 7.91
N LYS A 57 16.47 -8.57 8.62
CA LYS A 57 15.84 -9.89 8.47
C LYS A 57 14.59 -10.07 9.34
N ALA A 58 14.45 -9.28 10.40
CA ALA A 58 13.33 -9.37 11.31
C ALA A 58 12.06 -8.77 10.69
N PRO A 59 10.88 -9.41 10.85
CA PRO A 59 9.64 -8.88 10.33
C PRO A 59 9.30 -7.55 11.03
N LEU A 60 8.92 -6.54 10.23
CA LEU A 60 8.55 -5.21 10.70
C LEU A 60 7.36 -5.20 11.68
N THR A 61 6.67 -6.33 11.82
CA THR A 61 5.50 -6.53 12.68
C THR A 61 5.82 -6.56 14.16
N ASP A 62 7.09 -6.70 14.54
CA ASP A 62 7.49 -6.77 15.96
C ASP A 62 7.63 -5.38 16.62
N ARG A 63 7.40 -4.31 15.86
CA ARG A 63 7.33 -2.95 16.40
C ARG A 63 5.93 -2.72 16.97
N HIS A 64 5.75 -3.17 18.21
CA HIS A 64 4.64 -2.76 19.06
C HIS A 64 4.64 -1.23 19.11
N CYS A 65 3.61 -0.60 18.54
CA CYS A 65 3.34 0.80 18.83
C CYS A 65 3.03 0.91 20.32
N SER A 66 3.92 1.56 21.07
CA SER A 66 3.63 2.06 22.41
C SER A 66 2.52 3.09 22.39
#